data_AF-A0A356T2F0-F1
#
_entry.id   AF-A0A356T2F0-F1
#
_cell.length_a   1.000
_cell.length_b   1.000
_cell.length_c   1.000
_cell.angle_alpha   90.00
_cell.angle_beta   90.00
_cell.angle_gamma   90.00
#
_symmetry.space_group_name_H-M   'P 1'
#
loop_
_entity.id
_entity.type
_entity.pdbx_description
1 polymer ?
#
loop_
_entity_poly.entity_id
_entity_poly.type
_entity_poly.pdbx_seq_one_letter_code
_entity_poly.pdbx_strand_id
1 'polypeptide(L)'
;YMAPEQARGSAKVDVRADIYAVGAVLYRMLTGRAPYSGDEPAALLASLLHEVPKRPRSVEPSIPIGLEALVQRTMARTPEDRPADALELERELA
;
A
#
# COMPACT_ATOMS: atom_id res chain seq x y z
N TYR A 1 4.15 -1.69 -5.93
CA TYR A 1 4.88 -2.26 -4.77
C TYR A 1 5.90 -1.28 -4.23
N MET A 2 6.63 -0.58 -5.10
CA MET A 2 7.43 0.59 -4.72
C MET A 2 6.62 1.58 -3.88
N ALA A 3 7.21 2.08 -2.79
CA ALA A 3 6.61 3.10 -1.94
C ALA A 3 6.72 4.50 -2.59
N PRO A 4 5.80 5.44 -2.28
CA PRO A 4 5.80 6.77 -2.89
C PRO A 4 7.11 7.56 -2.67
N GLU A 5 7.75 7.42 -1.51
CA GLU A 5 9.03 8.05 -1.20
C GLU A 5 10.20 7.49 -2.03
N GLN A 6 10.16 6.20 -2.38
CA GLN A 6 11.12 5.59 -3.31
C GLN A 6 10.91 6.12 -4.73
N ALA A 7 9.65 6.23 -5.17
CA ALA A 7 9.30 6.78 -6.48
C ALA A 7 9.70 8.25 -6.65
N ARG A 8 9.75 9.02 -5.56
CA ARG A 8 10.25 10.41 -5.55
C ARG A 8 11.78 10.51 -5.50
N GLY A 9 12.50 9.40 -5.33
CA GLY A 9 13.95 9.41 -5.12
C GLY A 9 14.36 10.05 -3.79
N SER A 10 13.54 9.90 -2.74
CA SER A 10 13.87 10.44 -1.41
C SER A 10 15.17 9.84 -0.87
N ALA A 11 16.05 10.68 -0.31
CA ALA A 11 17.22 10.22 0.43
C ALA A 11 16.86 9.54 1.77
N LYS A 12 15.64 9.77 2.27
CA LYS A 12 15.10 9.17 3.49
C LYS A 12 14.09 8.10 3.09
N VAL A 13 14.55 6.87 3.02
CA VAL A 13 13.74 5.65 2.87
C VAL A 13 14.14 4.75 4.03
N ASP A 14 13.16 4.28 4.80
CA ASP A 14 13.38 3.38 5.93
C ASP A 14 12.48 2.13 5.80
N VAL A 15 12.47 1.30 6.86
CA VAL A 15 11.70 0.04 6.97
C VAL A 15 10.22 0.18 6.58
N ARG A 16 9.62 1.37 6.72
CA ARG A 16 8.21 1.61 6.41
C ARG A 16 7.92 1.57 4.90
N ALA A 17 8.95 1.62 4.05
CA ALA A 17 8.81 1.35 2.62
C ALA A 17 8.49 -0.13 2.35
N ASP A 18 9.06 -1.06 3.12
CA ASP A 18 8.73 -2.48 3.02
C ASP A 18 7.33 -2.76 3.56
N ILE A 19 6.90 -2.06 4.61
CA ILE A 19 5.52 -2.11 5.12
C ILE A 19 4.52 -1.69 4.04
N TYR A 20 4.82 -0.64 3.27
CA TYR A 20 4.02 -0.24 2.12
C TYR A 20 3.98 -1.33 1.05
N ALA A 21 5.13 -1.94 0.74
CA ALA A 21 5.21 -3.01 -0.24
C ALA A 21 4.35 -4.23 0.18
N VAL A 22 4.38 -4.62 1.45
CA VAL A 22 3.53 -5.67 2.02
C VAL A 22 2.05 -5.30 1.87
N GLY A 23 1.65 -4.07 2.21
CA GLY A 23 0.29 -3.58 2.01
C GLY A 23 -0.17 -3.68 0.54
N ALA A 24 0.70 -3.33 -0.40
CA ALA A 24 0.43 -3.42 -1.84
C ALA A 24 0.33 -4.87 -2.35
N VAL A 25 1.10 -5.80 -1.77
CA VAL A 25 0.99 -7.24 -2.04
C VAL A 25 -0.32 -7.78 -1.49
N LEU A 26 -0.65 -7.45 -0.24
CA LEU A 26 -1.88 -7.87 0.41
C LEU A 26 -3.12 -7.37 -0.35
N TYR A 27 -3.11 -6.10 -0.80
CA TYR A 27 -4.14 -5.55 -1.68
C TYR A 27 -4.36 -6.44 -2.92
N ARG A 28 -3.27 -6.84 -3.59
CA ARG A 28 -3.36 -7.68 -4.79
C ARG A 28 -3.86 -9.08 -4.47
N MET A 29 -3.42 -9.69 -3.38
CA MET A 29 -3.88 -11.01 -2.97
C MET A 29 -5.39 -11.02 -2.69
N LEU A 30 -5.90 -9.96 -2.06
CA LEU A 30 -7.30 -9.86 -1.68
C LEU A 30 -8.23 -9.50 -2.84
N THR A 31 -7.77 -8.61 -3.73
CA THR A 31 -8.62 -8.06 -4.80
C THR A 31 -8.37 -8.70 -6.17
N GLY A 32 -7.30 -9.47 -6.31
CA GLY A 32 -6.80 -9.96 -7.60
C GLY A 32 -6.23 -8.86 -8.52
N ARG A 33 -6.14 -7.60 -8.05
CA ARG A 33 -5.75 -6.44 -8.86
C ARG A 33 -4.57 -5.70 -8.25
N ALA A 34 -3.75 -5.06 -9.09
CA ALA A 34 -2.76 -4.13 -8.59
C ALA A 34 -3.44 -2.91 -7.93
N PRO A 35 -2.86 -2.29 -6.89
CA PRO A 35 -3.40 -1.08 -6.30
C PRO A 35 -3.33 0.12 -7.25
N TYR A 36 -2.32 0.16 -8.12
CA TYR A 36 -2.12 1.18 -9.15
C TYR A 36 -1.84 0.50 -10.49
N SER A 37 -2.20 1.17 -11.58
CA SER A 37 -2.01 0.68 -12.95
C SER A 37 -1.70 1.85 -13.88
N GLY A 38 -0.96 1.58 -14.95
CA GLY A 38 -0.72 2.53 -16.04
C GLY A 38 -0.11 1.78 -17.22
N ASP A 39 -0.44 2.21 -18.44
CA ASP A 39 -0.02 1.51 -19.67
C ASP A 39 1.50 1.62 -19.92
N GLU A 40 2.11 2.67 -19.37
CA GLU A 40 3.55 2.92 -19.45
C GLU A 40 4.14 3.17 -18.05
N PRO A 41 5.46 2.96 -17.86
CA PRO A 41 6.11 3.17 -16.56
C PRO A 41 5.88 4.56 -15.97
N ALA A 42 5.88 5.61 -16.79
CA ALA A 42 5.63 6.98 -16.35
C ALA A 42 4.20 7.17 -15.84
N ALA A 43 3.21 6.56 -16.51
CA ALA A 43 1.81 6.60 -16.09
C ALA A 43 1.59 5.83 -14.78
N LEU A 44 2.24 4.67 -14.62
CA LEU A 44 2.19 3.91 -13.36
C LEU A 44 2.81 4.69 -12.20
N LEU A 45 3.95 5.36 -12.43
CA LEU A 45 4.58 6.23 -11.42
C LEU A 45 3.69 7.41 -11.07
N ALA A 46 3.06 8.05 -12.06
CA ALA A 46 2.11 9.13 -11.82
C ALA A 46 0.92 8.66 -10.98
N SER A 47 0.33 7.51 -11.31
CA SER A 47 -0.77 6.90 -10.54
C SER A 47 -0.33 6.64 -9.09
N LEU A 48 0.83 6.00 -8.87
CA LEU A 48 1.39 5.76 -7.53
C LEU A 48 1.60 7.06 -6.73
N LEU A 49 2.02 8.14 -7.38
CA LEU A 49 2.36 9.39 -6.71
C LEU A 49 1.16 10.28 -6.42
N HIS A 50 0.10 10.21 -7.21
CA HIS A 50 -0.99 11.20 -7.20
C HIS A 50 -2.39 10.62 -6.96
N GLU A 51 -2.61 9.34 -7.23
CA GLU A 51 -3.91 8.71 -7.06
C GLU A 51 -4.04 8.00 -5.71
N VAL A 52 -5.29 7.74 -5.32
CA VAL A 52 -5.61 6.88 -4.17
C VAL A 52 -6.11 5.56 -4.74
N PRO A 53 -5.55 4.41 -4.32
CA PRO A 53 -6.00 3.11 -4.81
C PRO A 53 -7.46 2.90 -4.38
N LYS A 54 -8.23 2.18 -5.20
CA LYS A 54 -9.60 1.82 -4.83
C LYS A 54 -9.59 1.07 -3.50
N ARG A 55 -10.61 1.26 -2.68
CA ARG A 55 -10.73 0.52 -1.42
C ARG A 55 -10.91 -0.98 -1.71
N PRO A 56 -10.22 -1.90 -1.01
CA PRO A 56 -10.34 -3.34 -1.23
C PRO A 56 -11.80 -3.85 -1.26
N ARG A 57 -12.64 -3.44 -0.31
CA ARG A 57 -14.05 -3.87 -0.24
C ARG A 57 -14.93 -3.28 -1.33
N SER A 58 -14.49 -2.22 -2.00
CA SER A 58 -15.13 -1.73 -3.23
C SER A 58 -14.83 -2.60 -4.45
N VAL A 59 -13.81 -3.46 -4.38
CA VAL A 59 -13.46 -4.42 -5.43
C VAL A 59 -13.98 -5.82 -5.09
N GLU A 60 -13.80 -6.27 -3.85
CA GLU A 60 -14.27 -7.56 -3.33
C GLU A 60 -14.98 -7.36 -1.97
N PRO A 61 -16.32 -7.24 -1.95
CA PRO A 61 -17.08 -6.92 -0.75
C PRO A 61 -16.96 -7.93 0.41
N SER A 62 -16.56 -9.17 0.13
CA SER A 62 -16.39 -10.21 1.15
C SER A 62 -15.16 -10.01 2.05
N ILE A 63 -14.23 -9.11 1.68
CA ILE A 63 -13.05 -8.80 2.49
C ILE A 63 -13.48 -8.27 3.87
N PRO A 64 -12.93 -8.80 4.98
CA PRO A 64 -13.20 -8.29 6.31
C PRO A 64 -12.82 -6.81 6.46
N ILE A 65 -13.63 -6.04 7.20
CA ILE A 65 -13.40 -4.60 7.40
C ILE A 65 -12.04 -4.30 8.04
N GLY A 66 -11.60 -5.12 9.02
CA GLY A 66 -10.29 -4.96 9.65
C GLY A 66 -9.15 -5.12 8.65
N LEU A 67 -9.27 -6.04 7.71
CA LEU A 67 -8.24 -6.30 6.71
C LEU A 67 -8.16 -5.18 5.67
N GLU A 68 -9.30 -4.61 5.28
CA GLU A 68 -9.33 -3.38 4.48
C GLU A 68 -8.64 -2.21 5.18
N ALA A 69 -8.94 -2.01 6.47
CA ALA A 69 -8.32 -0.94 7.25
C ALA A 69 -6.79 -1.12 7.34
N LEU A 70 -6.32 -2.35 7.57
CA LEU A 70 -4.90 -2.67 7.61
C LEU A 70 -4.20 -2.40 6.29
N VAL A 71 -4.80 -2.79 5.16
CA VAL A 71 -4.26 -2.50 3.82
C VAL A 71 -4.17 -0.99 3.59
N GLN A 72 -5.20 -0.23 3.98
CA GLN A 72 -5.17 1.23 3.84
C GLN A 72 -4.08 1.87 4.71
N ARG A 73 -3.90 1.40 5.95
CA ARG A 73 -2.88 1.92 6.88
C ARG A 73 -1.46 1.62 6.39
N THR A 74 -1.19 0.37 6.02
CA THR A 74 0.12 -0.04 5.46
C THR A 74 0.46 0.72 4.18
N MET A 75 -0.55 1.04 3.35
CA MET A 75 -0.39 1.82 2.12
C MET A 75 -0.55 3.34 2.29
N ALA A 76 -0.44 3.87 3.50
CA ALA A 76 -0.53 5.31 3.72
C ALA A 76 0.57 6.08 2.96
N ARG A 77 0.24 7.27 2.44
CA ARG A 77 1.16 8.08 1.62
C ARG A 77 2.32 8.66 2.44
N THR A 78 2.05 8.99 3.70
CA THR A 78 3.03 9.45 4.69
C THR A 78 3.56 8.24 5.46
N PRO A 79 4.88 7.98 5.50
CA PRO A 79 5.43 6.83 6.21
C PRO A 79 5.05 6.78 7.70
N GLU A 80 4.89 7.92 8.36
CA GLU A 80 4.52 8.04 9.78
C GLU A 80 3.10 7.51 10.09
N ASP A 81 2.24 7.42 9.08
CA ASP A 81 0.87 6.91 9.24
C ASP A 81 0.79 5.38 9.09
N ARG A 82 1.91 4.72 8.74
CA ARG A 82 2.04 3.26 8.60
C ARG A 82 2.43 2.64 9.94
N PRO A 83 2.29 1.30 10.12
CA PRO A 83 3.00 0.59 11.18
C PRO A 83 4.49 0.95 11.16
N ALA A 84 5.07 1.19 12.33
CA ALA A 84 6.46 1.62 12.48
C ALA A 84 7.44 0.55 11.99
N ASP A 85 7.07 -0.73 12.18
CA ASP A 85 7.85 -1.89 11.78
C ASP A 85 6.96 -3.13 11.53
N ALA A 86 7.61 -4.24 11.19
CA ALA A 86 6.93 -5.49 10.90
C ALA A 86 6.28 -6.13 12.15
N LEU A 87 6.78 -5.84 13.36
CA LEU A 87 6.23 -6.38 14.60
C LEU A 87 4.92 -5.67 14.96
N GLU A 88 4.84 -4.36 14.74
CA GLU A 88 3.57 -3.64 14.86
C GLU A 88 2.54 -4.15 13.85
N LEU A 89 2.94 -4.35 12.59
CA LEU A 89 2.07 -4.93 11.57
C LEU A 89 1.55 -6.32 11.96
N GLU A 90 2.40 -7.18 12.50
CA GLU A 90 2.01 -8.53 12.95
C GLU A 90 0.96 -8.48 14.07
N ARG A 91 1.09 -7.56 15.02
CA ARG A 91 0.11 -7.37 16.10
C ARG A 91 -1.27 -6.92 15.62
N GLU A 92 -1.35 -6.24 14.47
CA GLU A 92 -2.63 -5.85 13.88
C GLU A 92 -3.31 -6.96 13.07
N LEU A 93 -2.56 -8.03 12.76
CA LEU A 93 -3.08 -9.21 12.07
C LEU A 93 -3.62 -10.28 13.02
N ALA A 94 -3.15 -10.29 14.28
CA ALA A 94 -3.51 -11.25 15.32
C ALA A 94 -4.85 -10.93 15.99
#